data_AF-A0A7Y1VJ73-F1
#
_entry.id   AF-A0A7Y1VJ73-F1
#
_cell.length_a   1.000
_cell.length_b   1.000
_cell.length_c   1.000
_cell.angle_alpha   90.00
_cell.angle_beta   90.00
_cell.angle_gamma   90.00
#
_symmetry.space_group_name_H-M   'P 1'
#
loop_
_entity.id
_entity.type
_entity.pdbx_description
1 polymer ?
#
loop_
_entity_poly.entity_id
_entity_poly.type
_entity_poly.pdbx_seq_one_letter_code
_entity_poly.pdbx_strand_id
1 'polypeptide(L)'
;MAENTTPGLVCGHHHLYSVLARGMPPPPMVPTTFQSILEQIWWRLDSALDLEMLEWSARLGALEALESGTTAIVDHHESPNAIEGSLDVIARACADVGVRVLTAYGVTDRNGPEGAKQGLEENRRFISEGGNALVGIHAAFTCSDETLEDAAGMARDLGVGVHIHVCEGPEDKDAAQRLRGLARADWLLAHCVHLPSDHKLEG
;
A
#
# COMPACT_ATOMS: atom_id res chain seq x y z
N MET A 1 -13.89 14.83 -27.32
CA MET A 1 -12.49 14.37 -27.37
C MET A 1 -12.08 14.34 -28.84
N ALA A 2 -10.88 14.83 -29.17
CA ALA A 2 -10.38 14.74 -30.54
C ALA A 2 -10.05 13.27 -30.88
N GLU A 3 -9.99 12.90 -32.15
CA GLU A 3 -9.84 11.50 -32.61
C GLU A 3 -8.59 10.76 -32.05
N ASN A 4 -7.60 11.49 -31.51
CA ASN A 4 -6.36 10.94 -30.95
C ASN A 4 -6.13 11.31 -29.47
N THR A 5 -7.19 11.56 -28.71
CA THR A 5 -7.09 11.83 -27.26
C THR A 5 -7.78 10.75 -26.45
N THR A 6 -7.10 10.19 -25.45
CA THR A 6 -7.67 9.26 -24.47
C THR A 6 -7.68 9.90 -23.08
N PRO A 7 -8.54 9.45 -22.16
CA PRO A 7 -8.36 9.72 -20.74
C PRO A 7 -7.00 9.18 -20.26
N GLY A 8 -6.43 9.82 -19.23
CA GLY A 8 -5.25 9.30 -18.56
C GLY A 8 -5.56 8.01 -17.81
N LEU A 9 -4.60 7.08 -17.79
CA LEU A 9 -4.74 5.81 -17.07
C LEU A 9 -4.70 6.03 -15.56
N VAL A 10 -5.29 5.09 -14.81
CA VAL A 10 -5.23 5.01 -13.35
C VAL A 10 -4.57 3.70 -12.96
N CYS A 11 -3.44 3.78 -12.26
CA CYS A 11 -2.80 2.62 -11.65
C CYS A 11 -3.52 2.33 -10.33
N GLY A 12 -4.32 1.26 -10.29
CA GLY A 12 -5.18 0.92 -9.15
C GLY A 12 -4.45 0.31 -7.94
N HIS A 13 -3.16 0.00 -8.06
CA HIS A 13 -2.31 -0.49 -6.98
C HIS A 13 -0.83 -0.38 -7.41
N HIS A 14 -0.01 0.25 -6.58
CA HIS A 14 1.43 0.41 -6.81
C HIS A 14 2.18 0.42 -5.48
N HIS A 15 3.47 0.10 -5.53
CA HIS A 15 4.42 0.21 -4.41
C HIS A 15 5.54 1.17 -4.80
N LEU A 16 5.31 2.49 -4.72
CA LEU A 16 6.24 3.51 -5.20
C LEU A 16 7.59 3.47 -4.47
N TYR A 17 7.60 3.09 -3.20
CA TYR A 17 8.83 2.96 -2.43
C TYR A 17 9.82 1.97 -3.06
N SER A 18 9.34 0.98 -3.82
CA SER A 18 10.14 -0.11 -4.37
C SER A 18 10.80 0.19 -5.72
N VAL A 19 10.52 1.35 -6.33
CA VAL A 19 10.95 1.67 -7.70
C VAL A 19 12.48 1.64 -7.85
N LEU A 20 13.23 2.13 -6.86
CA LEU A 20 14.69 2.11 -6.83
C LEU A 20 15.30 0.71 -6.61
N ALA A 21 14.49 -0.28 -6.24
CA ALA A 21 14.94 -1.65 -6.05
C ALA A 21 15.25 -2.39 -7.36
N ARG A 22 14.78 -1.85 -8.50
CA ARG A 22 15.02 -2.46 -9.81
C ARG A 22 16.50 -2.39 -10.16
N GLY A 23 17.10 -3.56 -10.37
CA GLY A 23 18.53 -3.70 -10.62
C GLY A 23 19.36 -4.03 -9.37
N MET A 24 18.74 -4.20 -8.19
CA MET A 24 19.43 -4.73 -7.02
C MET A 24 19.98 -6.15 -7.27
N PRO A 25 21.08 -6.53 -6.60
CA PRO A 25 21.57 -7.90 -6.63
C PRO A 25 20.51 -8.92 -6.18
N PRO A 26 20.59 -10.17 -6.67
CA PRO A 26 19.66 -11.22 -6.23
C PRO A 26 19.81 -11.50 -4.72
N PRO A 27 18.74 -11.98 -4.07
CA PRO A 27 18.81 -12.40 -2.67
C PRO A 27 19.79 -13.58 -2.48
N PRO A 28 20.23 -13.85 -1.23
CA PRO A 28 21.17 -14.95 -0.94
C PRO A 28 20.70 -16.32 -1.42
N MET A 29 19.39 -16.55 -1.50
CA MET A 29 18.78 -17.75 -2.04
C MET A 29 17.61 -17.36 -2.95
N VAL A 30 17.42 -18.09 -4.05
CA VAL A 30 16.26 -17.90 -4.93
C VAL A 30 14.99 -18.22 -4.14
N PRO A 31 14.08 -17.25 -3.94
CA PRO A 31 12.83 -17.49 -3.25
C PRO A 31 11.93 -18.46 -4.04
N THR A 32 11.27 -19.39 -3.35
CA THR A 32 10.37 -20.39 -3.95
C THR A 32 8.95 -20.34 -3.39
N THR A 33 8.73 -19.56 -2.34
CA THR A 33 7.41 -19.30 -1.74
C THR A 33 7.18 -17.80 -1.60
N PHE A 34 5.92 -17.39 -1.47
CA PHE A 34 5.55 -15.99 -1.24
C PHE A 34 6.20 -15.46 0.04
N GLN A 35 6.12 -16.21 1.14
CA GLN A 35 6.82 -15.88 2.39
C GLN A 35 8.33 -15.67 2.20
N SER A 36 8.99 -16.53 1.42
CA SER A 36 10.43 -16.42 1.20
C SER A 36 10.82 -15.21 0.35
N ILE A 37 9.92 -14.73 -0.53
CA ILE A 37 10.13 -13.49 -1.31
C ILE A 37 10.04 -12.29 -0.36
N LEU A 38 9.01 -12.27 0.49
CA LEU A 38 8.81 -11.22 1.50
C LEU A 38 10.02 -11.09 2.42
N GLU A 39 10.44 -12.18 3.05
CA GLU A 39 11.55 -12.19 4.02
C GLU A 39 12.92 -11.82 3.42
N GLN A 40 13.19 -12.28 2.19
CA GLN A 40 14.51 -12.14 1.59
C GLN A 40 14.69 -10.85 0.79
N ILE A 41 13.60 -10.26 0.32
CA ILE A 41 13.63 -9.08 -0.54
C ILE A 41 12.84 -7.94 0.11
N TRP A 42 11.51 -8.06 0.18
CA TRP A 42 10.64 -6.93 0.48
C TRP A 42 10.83 -6.38 1.90
N TRP A 43 10.89 -7.25 2.91
CA TRP A 43 11.10 -6.84 4.30
C TRP A 43 12.50 -6.29 4.58
N ARG A 44 13.48 -6.62 3.74
CA ARG A 44 14.81 -6.01 3.83
C ARG A 44 14.83 -4.66 3.14
N LEU A 45 14.15 -4.56 1.99
CA LEU A 45 14.02 -3.33 1.24
C LEU A 45 13.26 -2.28 2.05
N ASP A 46 12.05 -2.58 2.51
CA ASP A 46 11.21 -1.61 3.24
C ASP A 46 11.90 -1.03 4.48
N SER A 47 12.67 -1.85 5.17
CA SER A 47 13.40 -1.49 6.38
C SER A 47 14.69 -0.73 6.09
N ALA A 48 15.17 -0.72 4.85
CA ALA A 48 16.33 0.06 4.45
C ALA A 48 15.99 1.50 4.03
N LEU A 49 14.70 1.82 3.92
CA LEU A 49 14.25 3.11 3.39
C LEU A 49 14.38 4.23 4.43
N ASP A 50 14.83 5.38 3.96
CA ASP A 50 14.67 6.67 4.63
C ASP A 50 13.79 7.60 3.76
N LEU A 51 13.44 8.78 4.30
CA LEU A 51 12.56 9.73 3.60
C LEU A 51 13.17 10.25 2.28
N GLU A 52 14.50 10.35 2.18
CA GLU A 52 15.15 10.80 0.93
C GLU A 52 15.02 9.71 -0.16
N MET A 53 15.24 8.45 0.20
CA MET A 53 15.02 7.31 -0.69
C MET A 53 13.56 7.25 -1.15
N LEU A 54 12.60 7.45 -0.25
CA LEU A 54 11.17 7.50 -0.60
C LEU A 54 10.86 8.61 -1.61
N GLU A 55 11.39 9.81 -1.39
CA GLU A 55 11.20 10.95 -2.29
C GLU A 55 11.67 10.63 -3.71
N TRP A 56 12.87 10.09 -3.86
CA TRP A 56 13.43 9.75 -5.16
C TRP A 56 12.75 8.55 -5.81
N SER A 57 12.37 7.53 -5.04
CA SER A 57 11.64 6.37 -5.53
C SER A 57 10.27 6.78 -6.07
N ALA A 58 9.53 7.62 -5.32
CA ALA A 58 8.23 8.13 -5.73
C ALA A 58 8.32 9.05 -6.96
N ARG A 59 9.31 9.95 -7.04
CA ARG A 59 9.51 10.79 -8.23
C ARG A 59 9.79 9.96 -9.48
N LEU A 60 10.68 8.97 -9.38
CA LEU A 60 10.99 8.10 -10.51
C LEU A 60 9.75 7.30 -10.95
N GLY A 61 9.02 6.71 -10.00
CA GLY A 61 7.79 5.96 -10.31
C GLY A 61 6.72 6.84 -10.94
N ALA A 62 6.51 8.05 -10.43
CA ALA A 62 5.58 9.01 -10.99
C ALA A 62 5.97 9.45 -12.41
N LEU A 63 7.28 9.67 -12.67
CA LEU A 63 7.76 10.04 -14.00
C LEU A 63 7.48 8.93 -15.02
N GLU A 64 7.86 7.69 -14.70
CA GLU A 64 7.64 6.54 -15.58
C GLU A 64 6.14 6.27 -15.81
N ALA A 65 5.32 6.45 -14.77
CA ALA A 65 3.87 6.36 -14.88
C ALA A 65 3.33 7.43 -15.83
N LEU A 66 3.79 8.68 -15.71
CA LEU A 66 3.33 9.77 -16.57
C LEU A 66 3.76 9.58 -18.03
N GLU A 67 5.00 9.15 -18.27
CA GLU A 67 5.52 8.84 -19.60
C GLU A 67 4.76 7.70 -20.28
N SER A 68 4.15 6.81 -19.50
CA SER A 68 3.28 5.73 -19.98
C SER A 68 1.79 6.10 -20.06
N GLY A 69 1.43 7.37 -19.80
CA GLY A 69 0.06 7.88 -19.89
C GLY A 69 -0.79 7.67 -18.63
N THR A 70 -0.18 7.26 -17.51
CA THR A 70 -0.83 7.17 -16.20
C THR A 70 -0.82 8.52 -15.51
N THR A 71 -2.00 8.97 -15.08
CA THR A 71 -2.18 10.30 -14.46
C THR A 71 -2.65 10.22 -13.01
N ALA A 72 -2.95 9.02 -12.52
CA ALA A 72 -3.29 8.77 -11.12
C ALA A 72 -2.74 7.41 -10.65
N ILE A 73 -2.25 7.36 -9.42
CA ILE A 73 -1.69 6.16 -8.78
C ILE A 73 -2.37 5.96 -7.43
N VAL A 74 -2.78 4.74 -7.13
CA VAL A 74 -3.08 4.30 -5.76
C VAL A 74 -1.81 3.66 -5.22
N ASP A 75 -1.17 4.33 -4.27
CA ASP A 75 0.09 3.89 -3.69
C ASP A 75 -0.13 3.19 -2.36
N HIS A 76 0.36 1.96 -2.26
CA HIS A 76 0.40 1.16 -1.05
C HIS A 76 1.84 1.20 -0.55
N HIS A 77 2.04 1.71 0.66
CA HIS A 77 3.35 2.12 1.11
C HIS A 77 3.80 1.42 2.40
N GLU A 78 5.00 0.82 2.38
CA GLU A 78 5.68 0.33 3.58
C GLU A 78 7.08 0.95 3.74
N SER A 79 7.35 1.55 4.91
CA SER A 79 8.66 2.08 5.31
C SER A 79 8.81 2.07 6.84
N PRO A 80 8.95 0.91 7.50
CA PRO A 80 8.89 0.81 8.95
C PRO A 80 9.95 1.62 9.71
N ASN A 81 11.06 2.01 9.06
CA ASN A 81 12.09 2.87 9.65
C ASN A 81 11.97 4.35 9.27
N ALA A 82 10.92 4.72 8.52
CA ALA A 82 10.61 6.07 8.07
C ALA A 82 9.09 6.23 7.92
N ILE A 83 8.36 6.06 9.03
CA ILE A 83 6.87 6.08 9.04
C ILE A 83 6.34 7.51 9.00
N GLU A 84 6.72 8.32 9.99
CA GLU A 84 6.21 9.69 10.17
C GLU A 84 6.59 10.59 8.98
N GLY A 85 5.60 11.19 8.34
CA GLY A 85 5.78 12.08 7.19
C GLY A 85 6.03 11.36 5.86
N SER A 86 6.03 10.03 5.83
CA SER A 86 6.23 9.26 4.60
C SER A 86 5.16 9.55 3.55
N LEU A 87 3.90 9.69 3.98
CA LEU A 87 2.79 9.96 3.08
C LEU A 87 2.91 11.36 2.45
N ASP A 88 3.37 12.36 3.21
CA ASP A 88 3.67 13.70 2.69
C ASP A 88 4.76 13.68 1.64
N VAL A 89 5.85 12.94 1.90
CA VAL A 89 6.98 12.83 0.98
C VAL A 89 6.53 12.24 -0.35
N ILE A 90 5.77 11.15 -0.33
CA ILE A 90 5.26 10.50 -1.55
C ILE A 90 4.26 11.40 -2.27
N ALA A 91 3.32 12.01 -1.54
CA ALA A 91 2.33 12.91 -2.12
C ALA A 91 2.99 14.11 -2.82
N ARG A 92 3.96 14.75 -2.16
CA ARG A 92 4.73 15.85 -2.72
C ARG A 92 5.56 15.42 -3.93
N ALA A 93 6.24 14.28 -3.85
CA ALA A 93 7.04 13.75 -4.96
C ALA A 93 6.19 13.50 -6.21
N CYS A 94 4.99 12.94 -6.06
CA CYS A 94 4.05 12.75 -7.17
C CYS A 94 3.54 14.09 -7.72
N ALA A 95 3.22 15.05 -6.83
CA ALA A 95 2.75 16.37 -7.20
C ALA A 95 3.81 17.18 -7.98
N ASP A 96 5.09 17.09 -7.59
CA ASP A 96 6.22 17.72 -8.30
C ASP A 96 6.31 17.27 -9.77
N VAL A 97 5.99 15.99 -10.04
CA VAL A 97 5.95 15.42 -11.40
C VAL A 97 4.63 15.73 -12.13
N GLY A 98 3.54 15.96 -11.39
CA GLY A 98 2.22 16.23 -11.93
C GLY A 98 1.29 15.00 -11.98
N VAL A 99 1.60 13.94 -11.23
CA VAL A 99 0.76 12.74 -11.10
C VAL A 99 -0.10 12.83 -9.83
N ARG A 100 -1.40 12.52 -9.93
CA ARG A 100 -2.27 12.43 -8.75
C ARG A 100 -1.95 11.14 -7.99
N VAL A 101 -1.96 11.19 -6.67
CA VAL A 101 -1.78 10.00 -5.85
C VAL A 101 -2.86 9.90 -4.77
N LEU A 102 -3.32 8.67 -4.54
CA LEU A 102 -4.11 8.26 -3.40
C LEU A 102 -3.22 7.33 -2.58
N THR A 103 -2.70 7.80 -1.44
CA THR A 103 -1.73 7.03 -0.66
C THR A 103 -2.42 6.14 0.38
N ALA A 104 -1.72 5.11 0.84
CA ALA A 104 -2.15 4.24 1.93
C ALA A 104 -0.92 3.65 2.62
N TYR A 105 -0.64 4.05 3.87
CA TYR A 105 0.47 3.45 4.62
C TYR A 105 0.04 2.08 5.13
N GLY A 106 0.70 1.01 4.67
CA GLY A 106 0.39 -0.38 4.97
C GLY A 106 0.69 -0.75 6.42
N VAL A 107 -0.31 -0.65 7.30
CA VAL A 107 -0.19 -1.06 8.70
C VAL A 107 0.09 -2.57 8.80
N THR A 108 1.03 -2.95 9.66
CA THR A 108 1.40 -4.35 9.94
C THR A 108 1.94 -4.52 11.36
N ASP A 109 1.66 -5.69 11.97
CA ASP A 109 2.20 -6.07 13.28
C ASP A 109 3.61 -6.69 13.19
N ARG A 110 4.14 -6.88 11.98
CA ARG A 110 5.51 -7.43 11.76
C ARG A 110 6.59 -6.60 12.47
N ASN A 111 6.35 -5.30 12.63
CA ASN A 111 7.29 -4.36 13.24
C ASN A 111 6.96 -4.10 14.74
N GLY A 112 6.20 -5.00 15.35
CA GLY A 112 5.75 -4.92 16.73
C GLY A 112 4.59 -3.94 16.96
N PRO A 113 4.00 -3.97 18.16
CA PRO A 113 2.81 -3.16 18.48
C PRO A 113 3.03 -1.65 18.29
N GLU A 114 4.23 -1.16 18.57
CA GLU A 114 4.55 0.26 18.39
C GLU A 114 4.61 0.65 16.91
N GLY A 115 5.16 -0.22 16.05
CA GLY A 115 5.20 0.03 14.61
C GLY A 115 3.80 0.04 13.99
N ALA A 116 2.92 -0.88 14.40
CA ALA A 116 1.51 -0.89 13.97
C ALA A 116 0.79 0.40 14.39
N LYS A 117 0.97 0.81 15.65
CA LYS A 117 0.41 2.06 16.19
C LYS A 117 0.93 3.29 15.46
N GLN A 118 2.22 3.36 15.15
CA GLN A 118 2.81 4.47 14.39
C GLN A 118 2.28 4.52 12.95
N GLY A 119 2.12 3.36 12.29
CA GLY A 119 1.51 3.30 10.96
C GLY A 119 0.05 3.77 10.95
N LEU A 120 -0.71 3.38 11.97
CA LEU A 120 -2.08 3.87 12.20
C LEU A 120 -2.09 5.39 12.41
N GLU A 121 -1.18 5.92 13.23
CA GLU A 121 -1.08 7.36 13.47
C GLU A 121 -0.68 8.15 12.22
N GLU A 122 0.22 7.62 11.39
CA GLU A 122 0.60 8.27 10.13
C GLU A 122 -0.58 8.36 9.15
N ASN A 123 -1.35 7.28 8.98
CA ASN A 123 -2.60 7.32 8.21
C ASN A 123 -3.54 8.39 8.78
N ARG A 124 -3.80 8.37 10.10
CA ARG A 124 -4.70 9.29 10.77
C ARG A 124 -4.27 10.75 10.58
N ARG A 125 -3.01 11.05 10.84
CA ARG A 125 -2.44 12.39 10.73
C ARG A 125 -2.61 12.91 9.30
N PHE A 126 -2.12 12.17 8.32
CA PHE A 126 -2.13 12.61 6.92
C PHE A 126 -3.56 12.84 6.40
N ILE A 127 -4.50 11.93 6.70
CA ILE A 127 -5.91 12.10 6.33
C ILE A 127 -6.53 13.33 7.03
N SER A 128 -6.28 13.49 8.33
CA SER A 128 -6.85 14.59 9.14
C SER A 128 -6.32 15.97 8.73
N GLU A 129 -5.11 16.03 8.17
CA GLU A 129 -4.51 17.24 7.62
C GLU A 129 -4.98 17.55 6.18
N GLY A 130 -5.87 16.72 5.62
CA GLY A 130 -6.45 16.90 4.28
C GLY A 130 -5.70 16.19 3.16
N GLY A 131 -4.79 15.27 3.50
CA GLY A 131 -4.12 14.39 2.55
C GLY A 131 -5.11 13.47 1.84
N ASN A 132 -4.87 13.21 0.55
CA ASN A 132 -5.67 12.28 -0.23
C ASN A 132 -5.18 10.85 -0.01
N ALA A 133 -5.83 10.13 0.92
CA ALA A 133 -5.42 8.79 1.32
C ALA A 133 -6.58 7.86 1.66
N LEU A 134 -6.29 6.56 1.63
CA LEU A 134 -7.06 5.51 2.27
C LEU A 134 -6.31 5.04 3.51
N VAL A 135 -6.99 4.40 4.46
CA VAL A 135 -6.28 3.69 5.53
C VAL A 135 -5.63 2.45 4.93
N GLY A 136 -4.31 2.37 4.98
CA GLY A 136 -3.56 1.21 4.48
C GLY A 136 -3.46 0.09 5.52
N ILE A 137 -3.62 -1.15 5.06
CA ILE A 137 -3.30 -2.36 5.81
C ILE A 137 -2.49 -3.21 4.84
N HIS A 138 -1.31 -3.70 5.23
CA HIS A 138 -0.51 -4.53 4.35
C HIS A 138 -1.32 -5.78 3.91
N ALA A 139 -1.53 -6.73 4.82
CA ALA A 139 -2.33 -7.91 4.55
C ALA A 139 -2.88 -8.51 5.85
N ALA A 140 -3.97 -9.26 5.77
CA ALA A 140 -4.59 -9.87 6.94
C ALA A 140 -3.60 -10.79 7.67
N PHE A 141 -2.85 -11.65 6.97
CA PHE A 141 -1.88 -12.55 7.62
C PHE A 141 -0.72 -11.85 8.35
N THR A 142 -0.50 -10.56 8.12
CA THR A 142 0.52 -9.75 8.81
C THR A 142 -0.02 -8.86 9.92
N CYS A 143 -1.32 -8.98 10.22
CA CYS A 143 -2.02 -8.22 11.24
C CYS A 143 -2.81 -9.15 12.15
N SER A 144 -2.91 -8.79 13.42
CA SER A 144 -3.82 -9.31 14.42
C SER A 144 -5.25 -8.83 14.13
N ASP A 145 -6.25 -9.49 14.72
CA ASP A 145 -7.64 -9.06 14.56
C ASP A 145 -7.87 -7.66 15.17
N GLU A 146 -7.20 -7.33 16.27
CA GLU A 146 -7.24 -6.00 16.90
C GLU A 146 -6.75 -4.91 15.95
N THR A 147 -5.59 -5.11 15.31
CA THR A 147 -5.04 -4.15 14.33
C THR A 147 -5.97 -3.99 13.11
N LEU A 148 -6.63 -5.06 12.67
CA LEU A 148 -7.61 -4.99 11.57
C LEU A 148 -8.86 -4.20 11.98
N GLU A 149 -9.37 -4.43 13.19
CA GLU A 149 -10.52 -3.72 13.76
C GLU A 149 -10.23 -2.23 13.95
N ASP A 150 -9.04 -1.89 14.46
CA ASP A 150 -8.59 -0.51 14.67
C ASP A 150 -8.48 0.26 13.34
N ALA A 151 -7.86 -0.36 12.32
CA ALA A 151 -7.74 0.24 10.99
C ALA A 151 -9.12 0.45 10.33
N ALA A 152 -10.00 -0.56 10.38
CA ALA A 152 -11.36 -0.47 9.85
C ALA A 152 -12.20 0.58 10.61
N GLY A 153 -12.02 0.68 11.93
CA GLY A 153 -12.66 1.69 12.77
C GLY A 153 -12.20 3.10 12.42
N MET A 154 -10.89 3.29 12.28
CA MET A 154 -10.30 4.56 11.87
C MET A 154 -10.81 5.03 10.50
N ALA A 155 -10.84 4.13 9.50
CA ALA A 155 -11.31 4.46 8.16
C ALA A 155 -12.75 5.01 8.20
N ARG A 156 -13.64 4.32 8.94
CA ARG A 156 -15.01 4.79 9.17
C ARG A 156 -15.08 6.15 9.86
N ASP A 157 -14.30 6.35 10.92
CA ASP A 157 -14.35 7.57 11.72
C ASP A 157 -13.83 8.78 10.91
N LEU A 158 -12.87 8.56 10.00
CA LEU A 158 -12.33 9.55 9.09
C LEU A 158 -13.15 9.71 7.80
N GLY A 159 -14.12 8.83 7.54
CA GLY A 159 -14.96 8.86 6.34
C GLY A 159 -14.21 8.51 5.05
N VAL A 160 -13.19 7.65 5.14
CA VAL A 160 -12.42 7.13 4.00
C VAL A 160 -12.49 5.60 3.92
N GLY A 161 -12.10 5.04 2.78
CA GLY A 161 -11.98 3.60 2.60
C GLY A 161 -10.65 3.01 3.13
N VAL A 162 -10.47 1.71 2.89
CA VAL A 162 -9.25 0.96 3.22
C VAL A 162 -8.60 0.43 1.96
N HIS A 163 -7.27 0.36 1.91
CA HIS A 163 -6.55 -0.37 0.88
C HIS A 163 -5.78 -1.54 1.51
N ILE A 164 -5.95 -2.76 0.97
CA ILE A 164 -5.41 -3.99 1.57
C ILE A 164 -5.10 -5.06 0.52
N HIS A 165 -4.00 -5.81 0.70
CA HIS A 165 -3.75 -7.06 -0.06
C HIS A 165 -4.62 -8.19 0.47
N VAL A 166 -5.28 -8.92 -0.43
CA VAL A 166 -6.19 -10.01 -0.06
C VAL A 166 -5.88 -11.26 -0.87
N CYS A 167 -5.59 -12.35 -0.17
CA CYS A 167 -5.40 -13.68 -0.74
C CYS A 167 -4.39 -13.70 -1.91
N GLU A 168 -3.29 -12.95 -1.79
CA GLU A 168 -2.24 -12.90 -2.82
C GLU A 168 -1.48 -14.23 -2.91
N GLY A 169 -1.08 -14.77 -1.75
CA GLY A 169 -0.39 -16.05 -1.61
C GLY A 169 -1.17 -17.05 -0.75
N PRO A 170 -0.76 -18.34 -0.76
CA PRO A 170 -1.36 -19.38 0.08
C PRO A 170 -1.37 -19.05 1.59
N GLU A 171 -0.38 -18.27 2.03
CA GLU A 171 -0.22 -17.80 3.41
C GLU A 171 -1.35 -16.83 3.84
N ASP A 172 -2.00 -16.15 2.90
CA ASP A 172 -3.08 -15.18 3.14
C ASP A 172 -4.48 -15.70 2.73
N LYS A 173 -4.62 -17.02 2.54
CA LYS A 173 -5.88 -17.64 2.07
C LYS A 173 -7.08 -17.40 3.01
N ASP A 174 -6.82 -17.19 4.30
CA ASP A 174 -7.86 -17.03 5.31
C ASP A 174 -8.32 -15.56 5.46
N ALA A 175 -7.73 -14.63 4.70
CA ALA A 175 -8.06 -13.20 4.74
C ALA A 175 -9.56 -12.94 4.56
N ALA A 176 -10.21 -13.63 3.61
CA ALA A 176 -11.64 -13.46 3.36
C ALA A 176 -12.53 -13.77 4.57
N GLN A 177 -12.14 -14.74 5.41
CA GLN A 177 -12.88 -15.03 6.63
C GLN A 177 -12.69 -13.93 7.67
N ARG A 178 -11.46 -13.45 7.84
CA ARG A 178 -11.10 -12.43 8.84
C ARG A 178 -11.68 -11.06 8.51
N LEU A 179 -11.74 -10.71 7.23
CA LEU A 179 -12.20 -9.40 6.77
C LEU A 179 -13.73 -9.29 6.62
N ARG A 180 -14.49 -10.40 6.63
CA ARG A 180 -15.93 -10.41 6.33
C ARG A 180 -16.78 -9.48 7.20
N GLY A 181 -16.42 -9.28 8.46
CA GLY A 181 -17.13 -8.34 9.36
C GLY A 181 -16.72 -6.87 9.17
N LEU A 182 -15.57 -6.64 8.54
CA LEU A 182 -14.89 -5.35 8.49
C LEU A 182 -15.01 -4.67 7.12
N ALA A 183 -14.90 -5.47 6.05
CA ALA A 183 -14.86 -4.98 4.68
C ALA A 183 -16.15 -4.24 4.30
N ARG A 184 -16.01 -3.18 3.50
CA ARG A 184 -17.08 -2.28 3.04
C ARG A 184 -16.89 -1.96 1.56
N ALA A 185 -17.94 -1.48 0.90
CA ALA A 185 -17.95 -1.18 -0.53
C ALA A 185 -16.91 -0.13 -1.00
N ASP A 186 -16.34 0.66 -0.09
CA ASP A 186 -15.30 1.65 -0.35
C ASP A 186 -13.87 1.13 -0.08
N TRP A 187 -13.72 -0.16 0.21
CA TRP A 187 -12.41 -0.81 0.33
C TRP A 187 -11.84 -1.15 -1.05
N LEU A 188 -10.53 -0.99 -1.23
CA LEU A 188 -9.79 -1.41 -2.41
C LEU A 188 -9.01 -2.69 -2.08
N LEU A 189 -9.49 -3.82 -2.59
CA LEU A 189 -8.89 -5.14 -2.39
C LEU A 189 -7.89 -5.46 -3.51
N ALA A 190 -6.61 -5.58 -3.17
CA ALA A 190 -5.54 -5.90 -4.12
C ALA A 190 -5.27 -7.41 -4.22
N HIS A 191 -4.82 -7.85 -5.40
CA HIS A 191 -4.49 -9.22 -5.79
C HIS A 191 -5.68 -10.17 -5.96
N CYS A 192 -6.35 -10.58 -4.87
CA CYS A 192 -7.49 -11.49 -4.88
C CYS A 192 -7.25 -12.81 -5.66
N VAL A 193 -5.98 -13.27 -5.76
CA VAL A 193 -5.58 -14.41 -6.61
C VAL A 193 -6.19 -15.72 -6.10
N HIS A 194 -6.17 -15.93 -4.79
CA HIS A 194 -6.71 -17.11 -4.13
C HIS A 194 -8.08 -16.85 -3.46
N LEU A 195 -8.73 -15.74 -3.78
CA LEU A 195 -10.03 -15.39 -3.21
C LEU A 195 -11.13 -16.33 -3.76
N PRO A 196 -11.86 -17.08 -2.92
CA PRO A 196 -12.94 -17.94 -3.38
C PRO A 196 -14.08 -17.14 -4.01
N SER A 197 -14.77 -17.67 -5.02
CA SER A 197 -15.89 -16.96 -5.66
C SER A 197 -17.08 -16.69 -4.72
N ASP A 198 -17.20 -17.43 -3.61
CA ASP A 198 -18.23 -17.28 -2.58
C ASP A 198 -17.71 -16.57 -1.30
N HIS A 199 -16.68 -15.72 -1.45
CA HIS A 199 -15.98 -15.04 -0.34
C HIS A 199 -16.86 -14.18 0.58
N LYS A 200 -17.89 -13.51 0.04
CA LYS A 200 -18.80 -12.57 0.74
C LYS A 200 -18.11 -11.30 1.31
N LEU A 201 -16.98 -10.88 0.74
CA LEU A 201 -16.41 -9.57 1.06
C LEU A 201 -17.14 -8.48 0.26
N GLU A 202 -17.27 -7.30 0.85
CA GLU A 202 -17.54 -6.06 0.13
C GLU A 202 -16.20 -5.39 -0.23
N GLY A 203 -16.16 -4.66 -1.36
CA GLY A 203 -14.94 -4.04 -1.90
C GLY A 203 -14.66 -4.43 -3.35
#